data_AF-A0A1G6GLA1-F1
#
_entry.id   AF-A0A1G6GLA1-F1
#
_cell.length_a   1.000
_cell.length_b   1.000
_cell.length_c   1.000
_cell.angle_alpha   90.00
_cell.angle_beta   90.00
_cell.angle_gamma   90.00
#
_symmetry.space_group_name_H-M   'P 1'
#
loop_
_entity.id
_entity.type
_entity.pdbx_description
1 polymer ?
#
loop_
_entity_poly.entity_id
_entity_poly.type
_entity_poly.pdbx_seq_one_letter_code
_entity_poly.pdbx_strand_id
1 'polypeptide(L)'
;MPDTPAHDHAPLPLDPSADVLLERRFDLADAAATDAFGARFAQALDALRASGAQVHGAPPFHGLHVQLHGDLGAGKTSLVRAALRALGHTGRVRSPTYTLVEPYTVAARDAKHGELQLYHFDLYRFSDPAEWADSGFREYFAQGAVCLVEWPQRAGGLLGVPDLVFSLEPDASGEGRVLTAYAYSASGKACLERC
;
A
#
# COMPACT_ATOMS: atom_id res chain seq x y z
N MET A 1 -6.69 -22.39 28.32
CA MET A 1 -6.54 -21.59 27.08
C MET A 1 -5.85 -20.31 27.50
N PRO A 2 -4.69 -19.93 26.95
CA PRO A 2 -4.09 -18.66 27.32
C PRO A 2 -4.79 -17.55 26.54
N ASP A 3 -5.26 -16.53 27.28
CA ASP A 3 -5.77 -15.28 26.76
C ASP A 3 -4.70 -14.58 25.92
N THR A 4 -5.04 -14.25 24.68
CA THR A 4 -4.27 -13.32 23.85
C THR A 4 -4.51 -11.91 24.40
N PRO A 5 -3.47 -11.13 24.74
CA PRO A 5 -3.70 -9.75 25.17
C PRO A 5 -4.23 -8.94 24.00
N ALA A 6 -5.23 -8.10 24.27
CA ALA A 6 -5.71 -7.09 23.33
C ALA A 6 -4.54 -6.19 22.94
N HIS A 7 -4.12 -6.27 21.68
CA HIS A 7 -3.10 -5.39 21.13
C HIS A 7 -3.73 -4.02 20.91
N ASP A 8 -3.18 -3.00 21.54
CA ASP A 8 -3.55 -1.60 21.35
C ASP A 8 -3.49 -1.24 19.84
N HIS A 9 -4.62 -0.78 19.29
CA HIS A 9 -4.92 -0.77 17.85
C HIS A 9 -4.58 0.55 17.14
N ALA A 10 -3.87 1.47 17.79
CA ALA A 10 -3.31 2.62 17.07
C ALA A 10 -2.17 2.14 16.16
N PRO A 11 -2.01 2.64 14.92
CA PRO A 11 -0.79 2.44 14.18
C PRO A 11 0.36 2.91 15.07
N LEU A 12 1.21 1.97 15.52
CA LEU A 12 2.45 2.31 16.19
C LEU A 12 3.12 3.37 15.32
N PRO A 13 3.46 4.55 15.86
CA PRO A 13 4.09 5.57 15.06
C PRO A 13 5.29 4.93 14.37
N LEU A 14 5.32 5.04 13.03
CA LEU A 14 6.52 4.83 12.26
C LEU A 14 7.66 5.57 12.97
N ASP A 15 8.87 5.03 12.87
CA ASP A 15 10.10 5.61 13.42
C ASP A 15 9.96 7.13 13.70
N PRO A 16 10.06 7.59 14.97
CA PRO A 16 9.61 8.93 15.43
C PRO A 16 10.25 10.14 14.73
N SER A 17 11.06 9.94 13.69
CA SER A 17 11.66 10.96 12.84
C SER A 17 10.89 11.31 11.55
N ALA A 18 9.81 10.60 11.18
CA ALA A 18 9.10 10.84 9.92
C ALA A 18 7.85 11.71 10.10
N ASP A 19 7.91 12.98 9.67
CA ASP A 19 6.76 13.90 9.70
C ASP A 19 5.69 13.51 8.66
N VAL A 20 4.42 13.51 9.08
CA VAL A 20 3.28 13.37 8.18
C VAL A 20 3.15 14.64 7.32
N LEU A 21 3.28 14.49 6.00
CA LEU A 21 3.16 15.59 5.04
C LEU A 21 1.72 15.87 4.60
N LEU A 22 0.86 14.85 4.68
CA LEU A 22 -0.57 14.94 4.35
C LEU A 22 -1.35 13.81 5.01
N GLU A 23 -2.51 14.16 5.57
CA GLU A 23 -3.51 13.21 6.07
C GLU A 23 -4.83 13.39 5.31
N ARG A 24 -5.48 12.28 4.98
CA ARG A 24 -6.81 12.22 4.38
C ARG A 24 -7.61 11.05 4.96
N ARG A 25 -8.91 11.26 5.13
CA ARG A 25 -9.86 10.24 5.58
C ARG A 25 -10.88 9.98 4.47
N PHE A 26 -11.19 8.71 4.23
CA PHE A 26 -12.14 8.26 3.23
C PHE A 26 -13.12 7.27 3.85
N ASP A 27 -14.41 7.50 3.63
CA ASP A 27 -15.47 6.55 4.01
C ASP A 27 -15.64 5.52 2.90
N LEU A 28 -15.37 4.25 3.23
CA LEU A 28 -15.51 3.09 2.36
C LEU A 28 -16.72 2.28 2.83
N ALA A 29 -17.91 2.85 2.64
CA ALA A 29 -19.17 2.30 3.16
C ALA A 29 -19.48 0.87 2.67
N ASP A 30 -18.99 0.51 1.48
CA ASP A 30 -19.20 -0.80 0.88
C ASP A 30 -18.06 -1.19 -0.08
N ALA A 31 -18.25 -2.32 -0.77
CA ALA A 31 -17.30 -2.81 -1.77
C ALA A 31 -17.12 -1.84 -2.96
N ALA A 32 -18.19 -1.14 -3.38
CA ALA A 32 -18.12 -0.20 -4.48
C ALA A 32 -17.32 1.06 -4.10
N ALA A 33 -17.43 1.53 -2.85
CA ALA A 33 -16.61 2.61 -2.33
C ALA A 33 -15.12 2.21 -2.24
N THR A 34 -14.84 0.96 -1.86
CA THR A 34 -13.49 0.40 -1.88
C THR A 34 -12.93 0.34 -3.30
N ASP A 35 -13.73 -0.13 -4.27
CA ASP A 35 -13.35 -0.17 -5.69
C ASP A 35 -13.12 1.24 -6.25
N ALA A 36 -13.95 2.22 -5.86
CA ALA A 36 -13.80 3.61 -6.27
C ALA A 36 -12.51 4.24 -5.72
N PHE A 37 -12.17 4.00 -4.45
CA PHE A 37 -10.88 4.45 -3.92
C PHE A 37 -9.71 3.78 -4.64
N GLY A 38 -9.78 2.47 -4.88
CA GLY A 38 -8.76 1.75 -5.66
C GLY A 38 -8.57 2.33 -7.06
N ALA A 39 -9.66 2.77 -7.71
CA ALA A 39 -9.61 3.45 -8.99
C ALA A 39 -8.94 4.83 -8.94
N ARG A 40 -9.21 5.63 -7.90
CA ARG A 40 -8.54 6.93 -7.71
C ARG A 40 -7.05 6.75 -7.42
N PHE A 41 -6.70 5.77 -6.58
CA PHE A 41 -5.30 5.42 -6.31
C PHE A 41 -4.56 4.96 -7.58
N ALA A 42 -5.18 4.10 -8.40
CA ALA A 42 -4.61 3.69 -9.69
C ALA A 42 -4.37 4.88 -10.64
N GLN A 43 -5.35 5.80 -10.75
CA GLN A 43 -5.20 7.01 -11.57
C GLN A 43 -4.09 7.93 -11.04
N ALA A 44 -3.95 8.04 -9.72
CA ALA A 44 -2.87 8.81 -9.10
C ALA A 44 -1.49 8.22 -9.41
N LEU A 45 -1.35 6.89 -9.39
CA LEU A 45 -0.11 6.20 -9.78
C LEU A 45 0.26 6.48 -11.25
N ASP A 46 -0.70 6.37 -12.17
CA ASP A 46 -0.48 6.67 -13.58
C ASP A 46 -0.08 8.14 -13.79
N ALA A 47 -0.73 9.07 -13.08
CA ALA A 47 -0.40 10.49 -13.15
C ALA A 47 1.03 10.78 -12.63
N LEU A 48 1.47 10.12 -11.57
CA LEU A 48 2.83 10.25 -11.04
C LEU A 48 3.87 9.75 -12.04
N ARG A 49 3.62 8.59 -12.65
CA ARG A 49 4.48 8.01 -13.70
C ARG A 49 4.59 8.93 -14.91
N ALA A 50 3.46 9.50 -15.35
CA ALA A 50 3.44 10.43 -16.48
C ALA A 50 4.16 11.75 -16.17
N SER A 51 4.01 12.28 -14.95
CA SER A 51 4.63 13.55 -14.56
C SER A 51 6.16 13.48 -14.57
N GLY A 52 6.74 12.36 -14.12
CA GLY A 52 8.20 12.14 -14.15
C GLY A 52 8.80 12.06 -15.56
N ALA A 53 7.99 11.80 -16.58
CA ALA A 53 8.44 11.72 -17.98
C ALA A 53 8.27 13.02 -18.77
N GLN A 54 7.45 13.96 -18.30
CA GLN A 54 7.07 15.17 -19.07
C GLN A 54 7.81 16.45 -18.64
N VAL A 55 8.48 16.46 -17.48
CA VAL A 55 9.17 17.67 -16.98
C VAL A 55 10.68 17.49 -17.08
N HIS A 56 11.34 18.29 -17.92
CA HIS A 56 12.81 18.37 -17.94
C HIS A 56 13.33 18.80 -16.56
N GLY A 57 14.03 17.88 -15.88
CA GLY A 57 14.61 18.11 -14.55
C GLY A 57 13.78 17.63 -13.36
N ALA A 58 12.57 17.09 -13.56
CA ALA A 58 11.88 16.37 -12.49
C ALA A 58 12.49 14.96 -12.32
N PRO A 59 12.63 14.45 -11.10
CA PRO A 59 13.12 13.10 -10.88
C PRO A 59 12.13 12.08 -11.50
N PRO A 60 12.64 10.99 -12.10
CA PRO A 60 11.78 9.93 -12.63
C PRO A 60 10.98 9.27 -11.51
N PHE A 61 9.90 8.58 -11.86
CA PHE A 61 9.16 7.78 -10.89
C PHE A 61 10.06 6.66 -10.35
N HIS A 62 10.26 6.62 -9.04
CA HIS A 62 11.15 5.68 -8.35
C HIS A 62 10.41 4.55 -7.62
N GLY A 63 9.12 4.32 -7.95
CA GLY A 63 8.27 3.40 -7.22
C GLY A 63 7.48 4.09 -6.12
N LEU A 64 6.71 3.29 -5.38
CA LEU A 64 5.93 3.75 -4.23
C LEU A 64 5.80 2.64 -3.19
N HIS A 65 6.23 2.91 -1.95
CA HIS A 65 6.08 2.00 -0.82
C HIS A 65 4.82 2.37 -0.04
N VAL A 66 3.84 1.47 -0.06
CA VAL A 66 2.55 1.62 0.64
C VAL A 66 2.41 0.54 1.71
N GLN A 67 2.16 0.97 2.94
CA GLN A 67 1.95 0.11 4.10
C GLN A 67 0.46 0.07 4.46
N LEU A 68 -0.12 -1.13 4.51
CA LEU A 68 -1.53 -1.36 4.80
C LEU A 68 -1.71 -1.92 6.21
N HIS A 69 -2.34 -1.11 7.08
CA HIS A 69 -2.68 -1.45 8.46
C HIS A 69 -4.18 -1.72 8.60
N GLY A 70 -4.52 -2.44 9.66
CA GLY A 70 -5.89 -2.82 10.00
C GLY A 70 -5.97 -4.28 10.39
N ASP A 71 -7.01 -4.64 11.12
CA ASP A 71 -7.19 -5.98 11.66
C ASP A 71 -7.48 -7.05 10.58
N LEU A 72 -7.56 -8.31 11.03
CA LEU A 72 -8.00 -9.40 10.17
C LEU A 72 -9.43 -9.11 9.68
N GLY A 73 -9.63 -9.09 8.36
CA GLY A 73 -10.92 -8.73 7.77
C GLY A 73 -11.19 -7.22 7.62
N ALA A 74 -10.21 -6.35 7.96
CA ALA A 74 -10.32 -4.90 7.75
C ALA A 74 -10.41 -4.49 6.26
N GLY A 75 -10.06 -5.38 5.32
CA GLY A 75 -10.22 -5.13 3.88
C GLY A 75 -8.94 -4.77 3.14
N LYS A 76 -7.76 -4.90 3.76
CA LYS A 76 -6.44 -4.66 3.15
C LYS A 76 -6.28 -5.32 1.76
N THR A 77 -6.45 -6.65 1.67
CA THR A 77 -6.40 -7.37 0.39
C THR A 77 -7.49 -6.94 -0.61
N SER A 78 -8.67 -6.51 -0.12
CA SER A 78 -9.73 -6.01 -0.99
C SER A 78 -9.33 -4.67 -1.63
N LEU A 79 -8.67 -3.80 -0.87
CA LEU A 79 -8.12 -2.54 -1.37
C LEU A 79 -7.00 -2.78 -2.40
N VAL A 80 -6.07 -3.70 -2.12
CA VAL A 80 -5.02 -4.11 -3.08
C VAL A 80 -5.64 -4.62 -4.39
N ARG A 81 -6.65 -5.49 -4.28
CA ARG A 81 -7.39 -6.02 -5.44
C ARG A 81 -8.08 -4.92 -6.23
N ALA A 82 -8.74 -3.98 -5.57
CA ALA A 82 -9.39 -2.85 -6.21
C ALA A 82 -8.39 -2.03 -7.03
N ALA A 83 -7.24 -1.68 -6.44
CA ALA A 83 -6.17 -0.96 -7.12
C ALA A 83 -5.62 -1.72 -8.33
N LEU A 84 -5.26 -3.01 -8.18
CA LEU A 84 -4.73 -3.84 -9.27
C LEU A 84 -5.72 -3.99 -10.43
N ARG A 85 -7.00 -4.21 -10.13
CA ARG A 85 -8.07 -4.27 -11.16
C ARG A 85 -8.19 -2.93 -11.88
N ALA A 86 -8.17 -1.83 -11.15
CA ALA A 86 -8.20 -0.50 -11.73
C ALA A 86 -6.93 -0.17 -12.54
N LEU A 87 -5.81 -0.82 -12.28
CA LEU A 87 -4.60 -0.77 -13.12
C LEU A 87 -4.67 -1.71 -14.34
N GLY A 88 -5.76 -2.46 -14.50
CA GLY A 88 -5.98 -3.34 -15.67
C GLY A 88 -5.56 -4.80 -15.45
N HIS A 89 -5.18 -5.20 -14.23
CA HIS A 89 -4.95 -6.62 -13.93
C HIS A 89 -6.27 -7.40 -13.99
N THR A 90 -6.33 -8.42 -14.85
CA THR A 90 -7.51 -9.27 -15.06
C THR A 90 -7.44 -10.60 -14.32
N GLY A 91 -6.28 -10.93 -13.75
CA GLY A 91 -6.06 -12.15 -12.99
C GLY A 91 -6.67 -12.13 -11.59
N ARG A 92 -6.48 -13.24 -10.87
CA ARG A 92 -6.96 -13.39 -9.50
C ARG A 92 -5.98 -12.74 -8.53
N VAL A 93 -6.46 -11.76 -7.76
CA VAL A 93 -5.70 -11.17 -6.64
C VAL A 93 -6.18 -11.77 -5.33
N ARG A 94 -5.28 -12.45 -4.61
CA ARG A 94 -5.50 -13.03 -3.29
C ARG A 94 -4.36 -12.61 -2.37
N SER A 95 -4.56 -12.74 -1.06
CA SER A 95 -3.49 -12.48 -0.10
C SER A 95 -2.37 -13.51 -0.28
N PRO A 96 -1.11 -13.08 -0.47
CA PRO A 96 0.03 -13.98 -0.59
C PRO A 96 0.50 -14.47 0.78
N THR A 97 -0.40 -14.78 1.71
CA THR A 97 -0.05 -15.10 3.11
C THR A 97 0.97 -16.25 3.24
N TYR A 98 0.99 -17.19 2.29
CA TYR A 98 1.94 -18.32 2.29
C TYR A 98 3.15 -18.11 1.36
N THR A 99 2.97 -17.40 0.25
CA THR A 99 4.07 -17.07 -0.68
C THR A 99 4.85 -15.83 -0.25
N LEU A 100 4.32 -15.09 0.72
CA LEU A 100 4.76 -13.81 1.30
C LEU A 100 4.75 -12.64 0.32
N VAL A 101 5.03 -12.89 -0.95
CA VAL A 101 4.99 -11.92 -2.05
C VAL A 101 4.28 -12.51 -3.26
N GLU A 102 3.53 -11.67 -3.97
CA GLU A 102 2.99 -11.96 -5.31
C GLU A 102 3.35 -10.80 -6.24
N PRO A 103 4.08 -11.06 -7.35
CA PRO A 103 4.39 -10.05 -8.35
C PRO A 103 3.23 -9.86 -9.34
N TYR A 104 3.03 -8.61 -9.76
CA TYR A 104 2.05 -8.23 -10.77
C TYR A 104 2.66 -7.28 -11.79
N THR A 105 2.60 -7.66 -13.06
CA THR A 105 2.87 -6.77 -14.18
C THR A 105 1.53 -6.20 -14.67
N VAL A 106 1.40 -4.87 -14.69
CA VAL A 106 0.25 -4.19 -15.30
C VAL A 106 0.72 -3.29 -16.44
N ALA A 107 0.02 -3.35 -17.58
CA ALA A 107 0.32 -2.49 -18.71
C ALA A 107 0.02 -1.03 -18.32
N ALA A 108 0.91 -0.09 -18.64
CA ALA A 108 0.56 1.33 -18.53
C ALA A 108 -0.66 1.64 -19.41
N ARG A 109 -1.55 2.47 -18.87
CA ARG A 109 -2.70 2.99 -19.61
C ARG A 109 -2.30 3.92 -20.76
N ASP A 110 -1.08 4.44 -20.73
CA ASP A 110 -0.47 5.11 -21.87
C ASP A 110 0.68 4.28 -22.43
N ALA A 111 0.86 4.35 -23.75
CA ALA A 111 1.91 3.60 -24.45
C ALA A 111 3.34 4.14 -24.19
N LYS A 112 3.49 5.21 -23.40
CA LYS A 112 4.78 5.91 -23.21
C LYS A 112 5.55 5.43 -21.99
N HIS A 113 4.88 4.91 -20.96
CA HIS A 113 5.52 4.60 -19.67
C HIS A 113 5.77 3.11 -19.39
N GLY A 114 5.54 2.23 -20.37
CA GLY A 114 5.85 0.80 -20.26
C GLY A 114 5.09 0.08 -19.15
N GLU A 115 5.49 -1.15 -18.83
CA GLU A 115 4.85 -1.94 -17.78
C GLU A 115 5.17 -1.38 -16.38
N LEU A 116 4.19 -1.44 -15.46
CA LEU A 116 4.40 -1.18 -14.04
C LEU A 116 4.50 -2.50 -13.30
N GLN A 117 5.57 -2.64 -12.54
CA GLN A 117 5.73 -3.74 -11.59
C GLN A 117 5.09 -3.35 -10.25
N LEU A 118 4.24 -4.23 -9.74
CA LEU A 118 3.72 -4.16 -8.39
C LEU A 118 4.05 -5.44 -7.63
N TYR A 119 4.42 -5.29 -6.36
CA TYR A 119 4.64 -6.41 -5.45
C TYR A 119 3.66 -6.30 -4.30
N HIS A 120 2.79 -7.30 -4.15
CA HIS A 120 1.90 -7.42 -3.00
C HIS A 120 2.60 -8.29 -1.97
N PHE A 121 2.86 -7.74 -0.79
CA PHE A 121 3.40 -8.49 0.35
C PHE A 121 2.31 -8.71 1.39
N ASP A 122 2.31 -9.88 2.02
CA ASP A 122 1.52 -10.17 3.21
C ASP A 122 2.41 -10.79 4.27
N LEU A 123 2.77 -9.98 5.26
CA LEU A 123 3.71 -10.35 6.31
C LEU A 123 3.03 -10.98 7.54
N TYR A 124 1.73 -11.30 7.48
CA TYR A 124 0.96 -11.78 8.64
C TYR A 124 1.63 -12.94 9.38
N ARG A 125 2.36 -13.81 8.67
CA ARG A 125 3.02 -15.01 9.19
C ARG A 125 4.45 -14.80 9.70
N PHE A 126 5.04 -13.63 9.49
CA PHE A 126 6.33 -13.31 10.10
C PHE A 126 6.19 -13.32 11.62
N SER A 127 7.09 -14.04 12.27
CA SER A 127 7.17 -14.16 13.71
C SER A 127 8.26 -13.25 14.28
N ASP A 128 9.29 -12.94 13.47
CA ASP A 128 10.40 -12.05 13.83
C ASP A 128 10.66 -11.03 12.70
N PRO A 129 10.80 -9.72 13.01
CA PRO A 129 11.28 -8.73 12.05
C PRO A 129 12.55 -9.12 11.29
N ALA A 130 13.45 -9.92 11.86
CA ALA A 130 14.66 -10.40 11.20
C ALA A 130 14.37 -11.22 9.92
N GLU A 131 13.21 -11.89 9.84
CA GLU A 131 12.78 -12.62 8.63
C GLU A 131 12.70 -11.69 7.41
N TRP A 132 12.39 -10.41 7.61
CA TRP A 132 12.42 -9.41 6.55
C TRP A 132 13.82 -9.22 5.97
N ALA A 133 14.83 -9.10 6.84
CA ALA A 133 16.22 -8.92 6.43
C ALA A 133 16.76 -10.16 5.70
N ASP A 134 16.39 -11.35 6.18
CA ASP A 134 16.85 -12.63 5.64
C ASP A 134 16.13 -13.03 4.34
N SER A 135 14.93 -12.48 4.08
CA SER A 135 14.11 -12.83 2.91
C SER A 135 14.69 -12.41 1.56
N GLY A 136 15.59 -11.42 1.54
CA GLY A 136 16.05 -10.77 0.31
C GLY A 136 15.03 -9.84 -0.35
N PHE A 137 13.82 -9.66 0.21
CA PHE A 137 12.73 -8.90 -0.42
C PHE A 137 12.99 -7.40 -0.56
N ARG A 138 13.98 -6.85 0.14
CA ARG A 138 14.38 -5.45 0.04
C ARG A 138 14.73 -5.03 -1.40
N GLU A 139 15.21 -5.97 -2.21
CA GLU A 139 15.57 -5.70 -3.61
C GLU A 139 14.36 -5.30 -4.47
N TYR A 140 13.14 -5.74 -4.14
CA TYR A 140 11.92 -5.37 -4.87
C TYR A 140 11.60 -3.87 -4.76
N PHE A 141 11.95 -3.24 -3.64
CA PHE A 141 11.69 -1.84 -3.35
C PHE A 141 12.64 -0.92 -4.14
N ALA A 142 13.82 -1.42 -4.49
CA ALA A 142 14.83 -0.68 -5.24
C ALA A 142 14.57 -0.65 -6.77
N GLN A 143 13.62 -1.43 -7.27
CA GLN A 143 13.38 -1.64 -8.72
C GLN A 143 12.43 -0.62 -9.37
N GLY A 144 12.06 0.46 -8.67
CA GLY A 144 11.09 1.42 -9.21
C GLY A 144 9.65 0.89 -9.22
N ALA A 145 9.36 -0.14 -8.42
CA ALA A 145 8.08 -0.81 -8.35
C ALA A 145 7.16 -0.19 -7.28
N VAL A 146 5.86 -0.49 -7.37
CA VAL A 146 4.92 -0.19 -6.29
C VAL A 146 4.84 -1.39 -5.35
N CYS A 147 5.23 -1.21 -4.09
CA CYS A 147 5.18 -2.25 -3.07
C CYS A 147 3.97 -2.00 -2.15
N LEU A 148 3.03 -2.94 -2.12
CA LEU A 148 1.83 -2.90 -1.29
C LEU A 148 2.02 -3.93 -0.16
N VAL A 149 2.29 -3.46 1.06
CA VAL A 149 2.68 -4.33 2.17
C VAL A 149 1.56 -4.42 3.20
N GLU A 150 0.91 -5.58 3.29
CA GLU A 150 0.01 -5.89 4.40
C GLU A 150 0.80 -6.36 5.64
N TRP A 151 0.30 -5.97 6.82
CA TRP A 151 0.92 -6.28 8.11
C TRP A 151 2.37 -5.79 8.27
N PRO A 152 2.68 -4.54 7.88
CA PRO A 152 4.03 -3.98 7.89
C PRO A 152 4.69 -4.02 9.27
N GLN A 153 3.90 -3.95 10.35
CA GLN A 153 4.38 -4.04 11.73
C GLN A 153 5.15 -5.34 12.02
N ARG A 154 4.94 -6.40 11.23
CA ARG A 154 5.67 -7.67 11.37
C ARG A 154 7.14 -7.58 10.94
N ALA A 155 7.48 -6.65 10.05
CA ALA A 155 8.86 -6.32 9.71
C ALA A 155 9.43 -5.17 10.55
N GLY A 156 8.62 -4.52 11.38
CA GLY A 156 9.03 -3.42 12.26
C GLY A 156 9.77 -2.30 11.52
N GLY A 157 10.74 -1.68 12.18
CA GLY A 157 11.56 -0.61 11.60
C GLY A 157 12.45 -1.06 10.42
N LEU A 158 12.67 -2.37 10.23
CA LEU A 158 13.50 -2.89 9.13
C LEU A 158 12.82 -2.72 7.76
N LEU A 159 11.50 -2.54 7.73
CA LEU A 159 10.74 -2.27 6.51
C LEU A 159 11.03 -0.86 5.95
N GLY A 160 11.49 0.06 6.80
CA GLY A 160 11.78 1.45 6.45
C GLY A 160 10.54 2.35 6.42
N VAL A 161 10.80 3.64 6.22
CA VAL A 161 9.76 4.68 6.15
C VAL A 161 8.99 4.52 4.81
N PRO A 162 7.65 4.38 4.84
CA PRO A 162 6.84 4.29 3.64
C PRO A 162 6.64 5.64 2.97
N ASP A 163 6.19 5.63 1.72
CA ASP A 163 5.64 6.82 1.08
C ASP A 163 4.21 7.09 1.58
N LEU A 164 3.44 6.02 1.76
CA LEU A 164 2.04 6.04 2.19
C LEU A 164 1.75 4.99 3.26
N VAL A 165 0.91 5.36 4.22
CA VAL A 165 0.25 4.43 5.13
C VAL A 165 -1.25 4.49 4.89
N PHE A 166 -1.88 3.33 4.72
CA PHE A 166 -3.33 3.15 4.65
C PHE A 166 -3.80 2.35 5.86
N SER A 167 -4.42 3.01 6.84
CA SER A 167 -5.03 2.36 8.00
C SER A 167 -6.52 2.14 7.77
N LEU A 168 -6.96 0.88 7.80
CA LEU A 168 -8.36 0.50 7.65
C LEU A 168 -8.96 0.07 8.99
N GLU A 169 -10.05 0.72 9.36
CA GLU A 169 -10.83 0.42 10.57
C GLU A 169 -12.31 0.23 10.21
N PRO A 170 -13.08 -0.56 10.96
CA PRO A 170 -14.53 -0.58 10.84
C PRO A 170 -15.12 0.82 11.08
N ASP A 171 -16.17 1.17 10.33
CA ASP A 171 -16.95 2.37 10.66
C ASP A 171 -17.85 2.13 11.89
N ALA A 172 -18.62 3.15 12.28
CA ALA A 172 -19.52 3.05 13.44
C ALA A 172 -20.63 2.00 13.30
N SER A 173 -20.96 1.60 12.06
CA SER A 173 -21.95 0.53 11.78
C SER A 173 -21.33 -0.87 11.84
N GLY A 174 -20.00 -0.97 11.64
CA GLY A 174 -19.27 -2.22 11.49
C GLY A 174 -19.37 -2.86 10.10
N GLU A 175 -20.30 -2.39 9.26
CA GLU A 175 -20.50 -2.90 7.90
C GLU A 175 -19.52 -2.27 6.90
N GLY A 176 -19.29 -0.95 7.01
CA GLY A 176 -18.33 -0.21 6.20
C GLY A 176 -16.93 -0.15 6.81
N ARG A 177 -16.01 0.53 6.10
CA ARG A 177 -14.65 0.83 6.58
C ARG A 177 -14.37 2.31 6.50
N VAL A 178 -13.50 2.78 7.38
CA VAL A 178 -12.85 4.07 7.26
C VAL A 178 -11.40 3.80 6.89
N LEU A 179 -10.95 4.42 5.80
CA LEU A 179 -9.54 4.47 5.45
C LEU A 179 -8.96 5.81 5.89
N THR A 180 -7.97 5.79 6.77
CA THR A 180 -7.13 6.95 7.07
C THR A 180 -5.79 6.77 6.36
N ALA A 181 -5.48 7.70 5.47
CA ALA A 181 -4.29 7.69 4.64
C ALA A 181 -3.33 8.80 5.07
N TYR A 182 -2.06 8.42 5.26
CA TYR A 182 -0.98 9.32 5.63
C TYR A 182 0.12 9.28 4.57
N ALA A 183 0.66 10.44 4.20
CA ALA A 183 1.81 10.53 3.32
C ALA A 183 3.04 11.03 4.08
N TYR A 184 4.18 10.37 3.86
CA TYR A 184 5.46 10.67 4.52
C TYR A 184 6.55 11.09 3.54
N SER A 185 6.28 11.03 2.23
CA SER A 185 7.19 11.49 1.18
C SER A 185 6.51 12.45 0.20
N ALA A 186 7.30 13.18 -0.58
CA ALA A 186 6.76 14.04 -1.63
C ALA A 186 5.95 13.25 -2.68
N SER A 187 6.41 12.04 -3.04
CA SER A 187 5.71 11.14 -3.96
C SER A 187 4.40 10.64 -3.35
N GLY A 188 4.42 10.22 -2.09
CA GLY A 188 3.22 9.82 -1.35
C GLY A 188 2.21 10.96 -1.25
N LYS A 189 2.67 12.17 -0.92
CA LYS A 189 1.82 13.36 -0.84
C LYS A 189 1.17 13.66 -2.19
N ALA A 190 1.97 13.71 -3.26
CA ALA A 190 1.46 13.95 -4.61
C ALA A 190 0.48 12.85 -5.07
N CYS A 191 0.70 11.59 -4.67
CA CYS A 191 -0.27 10.51 -4.90
C CYS A 191 -1.60 10.79 -4.18
N LEU A 192 -1.52 11.07 -2.89
CA LEU A 192 -2.68 11.21 -2.00
C LEU A 192 -3.51 12.47 -2.32
N GLU A 193 -2.90 13.55 -2.83
CA GLU A 193 -3.63 14.74 -3.31
C GLU A 193 -4.53 14.45 -4.52
N ARG A 194 -4.28 13.35 -5.24
CA ARG A 194 -5.05 12.92 -6.41
C ARG A 194 -6.06 11.81 -6.08
N CYS A 195 -6.10 11.36 -4.82
CA CYS A 195 -6.98 10.30 -4.34
C CYS A 195 -8.28 10.82 -3.74
#